data_AF-A0A7U4QMS9-F1
#
_entry.id   AF-A0A7U4QMS9-F1
#
_cell.length_a   1.000
_cell.length_b   1.000
_cell.length_c   1.000
_cell.angle_alpha   90.00
_cell.angle_beta   90.00
_cell.angle_gamma   90.00
#
_symmetry.space_group_name_H-M   'P 1'
#
loop_
_entity.id
_entity.type
_entity.pdbx_description
1 polymer ?
#
loop_
_entity_poly.entity_id
_entity_poly.type
_entity_poly.pdbx_seq_one_letter_code
_entity_poly.pdbx_strand_id
1 'polypeptide(L)'
;MAARIREGINMGCKSSTQKEIKSKINEVKFHPDNLVETGMIQYFYHSPSSKLPIRDVLNELKQGHKTEPHIEIGAENFLNPCYQPNIKKFAHSKDKYLFLITTCRNKEINEVFGKNKTNQFIVGYIIKNRILKIDEKRYCIKGQTFIYSFHDSISVKDLFGKNFAQSENKGKNLSLMRDVFIDNQKTSDILIHFKNRTNILKKCIKEIIELDQRNPNDKKTCRVLRGLECDFKEECMRWKV
;
A
#
# COMPACT_ATOMS: atom_id res chain seq x y z
N MET A 1 44.42 21.70 3.74
CA MET A 1 43.16 21.30 4.42
C MET A 1 42.04 21.29 3.39
N ALA A 2 41.65 20.12 2.90
CA ALA A 2 40.60 19.97 1.88
C ALA A 2 39.37 19.28 2.49
N ALA A 3 38.26 20.00 2.59
CA ALA A 3 36.98 19.49 3.04
C ALA A 3 36.28 18.74 1.90
N ARG A 4 36.01 17.45 2.09
CA ARG A 4 35.18 16.63 1.19
C ARG A 4 33.72 16.74 1.61
N ILE A 5 32.93 17.46 0.81
CA ILE A 5 31.47 17.48 0.89
C ILE A 5 30.96 16.12 0.39
N ARG A 6 30.25 15.38 1.25
CA ARG A 6 29.54 14.14 0.86
C ARG A 6 28.16 14.53 0.35
N GLU A 7 27.95 14.36 -0.94
CA GLU A 7 26.63 14.43 -1.55
C GLU A 7 25.77 13.25 -1.06
N GLY A 8 24.72 13.56 -0.31
CA GLY A 8 23.71 12.59 0.11
C GLY A 8 22.82 12.20 -1.06
N ILE A 9 22.73 10.89 -1.32
CA ILE A 9 21.79 10.31 -2.29
C ILE A 9 20.36 10.55 -1.78
N ASN A 10 19.71 11.54 -2.39
CA ASN A 10 18.36 11.97 -2.09
C ASN A 10 17.35 10.97 -2.71
N MET A 11 16.85 10.01 -1.92
CA MET A 11 15.74 9.11 -2.30
C MET A 11 14.36 9.73 -2.05
N GLY A 12 14.23 11.04 -2.28
CA GLY A 12 12.92 11.68 -2.34
C GLY A 12 12.13 11.16 -3.54
N CYS A 13 10.87 10.76 -3.29
CA CYS A 13 9.90 10.55 -4.35
C CYS A 13 9.65 11.90 -5.02
N LYS A 14 10.45 12.24 -6.04
CA LYS A 14 10.34 13.50 -6.77
C LYS A 14 8.96 13.54 -7.42
N SER A 15 8.18 14.56 -7.07
CA SER A 15 6.92 14.87 -7.75
C SER A 15 7.25 15.25 -9.18
N SER A 16 7.13 14.29 -10.11
CA SER A 16 7.18 14.59 -11.53
C SER A 16 5.96 15.43 -11.88
N THR A 17 6.22 16.57 -12.48
CA THR A 17 5.25 17.45 -13.14
C THR A 17 4.29 16.59 -13.96
N GLN A 18 3.01 16.60 -13.58
CA GLN A 18 1.94 15.88 -14.26
C GLN A 18 1.68 16.55 -15.62
N LYS A 19 2.50 16.23 -16.63
CA LYS A 19 2.08 16.41 -18.03
C LYS A 19 0.97 15.42 -18.30
N GLU A 20 -0.20 15.93 -18.68
CA GLU A 20 -1.37 15.16 -19.11
C GLU A 20 -1.02 14.30 -20.33
N ILE A 21 -0.57 13.07 -20.06
CA ILE A 21 -0.71 12.00 -21.02
C ILE A 21 -2.07 11.38 -20.69
N LYS A 22 -3.05 11.50 -21.60
CA LYS A 22 -4.23 10.62 -21.61
C LYS A 22 -3.68 9.19 -21.71
N SER A 23 -3.44 8.57 -20.55
CA SER A 23 -2.93 7.22 -20.51
C SER A 23 -4.05 6.32 -21.02
N LYS A 24 -3.85 5.71 -22.18
CA LYS A 24 -4.67 4.55 -22.58
C LYS A 24 -4.36 3.45 -21.57
N ILE A 25 -5.15 3.39 -20.50
CA ILE A 25 -5.10 2.29 -19.54
C ILE A 25 -5.49 1.04 -20.33
N ASN A 26 -4.56 0.10 -20.47
CA ASN A 26 -4.80 -1.15 -21.17
C ASN A 26 -4.93 -2.28 -20.16
N GLU A 27 -5.98 -3.07 -20.27
CA GLU A 27 -6.14 -4.26 -19.45
C GLU A 27 -5.26 -5.40 -19.99
N VAL A 28 -4.45 -5.98 -19.13
CA VAL A 28 -3.61 -7.14 -19.45
C VAL A 28 -4.46 -8.39 -19.30
N LYS A 29 -4.60 -9.15 -20.39
CA LYS A 29 -5.36 -10.41 -20.38
C LYS A 29 -4.67 -11.45 -19.50
N PHE A 30 -5.41 -11.98 -18.54
CA PHE A 30 -5.06 -13.20 -17.80
C PHE A 30 -6.35 -13.88 -17.32
N HIS A 31 -6.27 -15.17 -16.98
CA HIS A 31 -7.41 -15.91 -16.43
C HIS A 31 -7.27 -16.01 -14.91
N PRO A 32 -8.21 -15.46 -14.12
CA PRO A 32 -8.18 -15.55 -12.66
C PRO A 32 -8.13 -16.98 -12.12
N ASP A 33 -8.70 -17.95 -12.84
CA ASP A 33 -8.70 -19.37 -12.46
C ASP A 33 -7.33 -20.02 -12.53
N ASN A 34 -6.36 -19.41 -13.23
CA ASN A 34 -4.98 -19.88 -13.29
C ASN A 34 -4.13 -19.39 -12.12
N LEU A 35 -4.71 -18.61 -11.21
CA LEU A 35 -4.01 -18.13 -10.02
C LEU A 35 -3.91 -19.24 -8.98
N VAL A 36 -2.75 -19.30 -8.34
CA VAL A 36 -2.48 -20.22 -7.23
C VAL A 36 -2.69 -19.49 -5.90
N GLU A 37 -3.06 -20.25 -4.87
CA GLU A 37 -3.29 -19.76 -3.51
C GLU A 37 -1.96 -19.39 -2.81
N THR A 38 -1.22 -18.45 -3.39
CA THR A 38 0.03 -17.86 -2.90
C THR A 38 -0.06 -16.34 -3.02
N GLY A 39 0.92 -15.63 -2.45
CA GLY A 39 0.89 -14.17 -2.46
C GLY A 39 2.24 -13.48 -2.44
N MET A 40 2.17 -12.16 -2.51
CA MET A 40 3.31 -11.27 -2.31
C MET A 40 2.94 -10.17 -1.33
N ILE A 41 3.93 -9.63 -0.64
CA ILE A 41 3.72 -8.49 0.25
C ILE A 41 3.92 -7.16 -0.48
N GLN A 42 3.15 -6.16 -0.07
CA GLN A 42 3.31 -4.78 -0.47
C GLN A 42 3.26 -3.87 0.76
N TYR A 43 4.36 -3.16 1.00
CA TYR A 43 4.43 -2.19 2.10
C TYR A 43 3.84 -0.84 1.69
N PHE A 44 3.10 -0.21 2.59
CA PHE A 44 2.71 1.19 2.47
C PHE A 44 2.96 1.97 3.77
N TYR A 45 3.10 3.28 3.65
CA TYR A 45 3.33 4.17 4.79
C TYR A 45 2.01 4.52 5.48
N HIS A 46 1.85 4.18 6.76
CA HIS A 46 0.67 4.49 7.56
C HIS A 46 0.60 5.97 7.98
N SER A 47 -0.61 6.57 8.01
CA SER A 47 -0.84 7.91 8.59
C SER A 47 -0.74 7.89 10.12
N PRO A 48 0.21 8.64 10.74
CA PRO A 48 0.29 8.79 12.19
C PRO A 48 -1.01 9.28 12.86
N SER A 49 -1.75 10.18 12.23
CA SER A 49 -3.00 10.72 12.78
C SER A 49 -4.16 9.72 12.79
N SER A 50 -4.11 8.66 11.98
CA SER A 50 -5.20 7.69 11.86
C SER A 50 -5.05 6.53 12.84
N LYS A 51 -6.16 6.09 13.42
CA LYS A 51 -6.24 4.82 14.17
C LYS A 51 -6.50 3.60 13.26
N LEU A 52 -6.86 3.84 12.00
CA LEU A 52 -7.13 2.81 11.00
C LEU A 52 -5.91 2.62 10.09
N PRO A 53 -5.65 1.41 9.58
CA PRO A 53 -4.48 1.13 8.76
C PRO A 53 -4.63 1.67 7.33
N ILE A 54 -4.48 2.98 7.20
CA ILE A 54 -4.57 3.71 5.93
C ILE A 54 -3.25 4.41 5.63
N ARG A 55 -3.05 4.73 4.35
CA ARG A 55 -1.85 5.43 3.86
C ARG A 55 -1.69 6.83 4.49
N ASP A 56 -0.46 7.36 4.49
CA ASP A 56 -0.10 8.70 4.97
C ASP A 56 -0.64 9.82 4.06
N VAL A 57 -1.95 10.07 4.17
CA VAL A 57 -2.69 11.07 3.38
C VAL A 57 -2.20 12.49 3.66
N LEU A 58 -1.80 12.78 4.90
CA LEU A 58 -1.42 14.11 5.37
C LEU A 58 0.07 14.42 5.22
N ASN A 59 0.87 13.50 4.67
CA ASN A 59 2.32 13.66 4.52
C ASN A 59 3.04 13.90 5.87
N GLU A 60 2.54 13.28 6.95
CA GLU A 60 3.08 13.47 8.30
C GLU A 60 4.47 12.87 8.44
N LEU A 61 4.80 11.86 7.60
CA LEU A 61 6.12 11.25 7.52
C LEU A 61 7.08 12.01 6.59
N LYS A 62 6.65 13.13 5.99
CA LYS A 62 7.45 13.97 5.08
C LYS A 62 7.96 13.21 3.84
N GLN A 63 7.17 12.26 3.32
CA GLN A 63 7.47 11.45 2.14
C GLN A 63 6.52 11.72 0.95
N GLY A 64 5.77 12.81 1.00
CA GLY A 64 4.68 13.17 0.07
C GLY A 64 3.32 12.64 0.53
N HIS A 65 2.25 13.30 0.07
CA HIS A 65 0.86 12.88 0.30
C HIS A 65 0.60 11.55 -0.42
N LYS A 66 0.48 10.46 0.35
CA LYS A 66 0.44 9.12 -0.23
C LYS A 66 -0.91 8.86 -0.89
N THR A 67 -0.86 8.35 -2.12
CA THR A 67 -2.03 7.99 -2.93
C THR A 67 -2.27 6.49 -3.00
N GLU A 68 -1.29 5.68 -2.57
CA GLU A 68 -1.34 4.20 -2.59
C GLU A 68 -1.22 3.63 -1.15
N PRO A 69 -1.87 2.49 -0.86
CA PRO A 69 -2.82 1.78 -1.73
C PRO A 69 -4.08 2.61 -1.95
N HIS A 70 -4.59 2.59 -3.18
CA HIS A 70 -5.86 3.22 -3.55
C HIS A 70 -7.01 2.26 -3.24
N ILE A 71 -7.21 2.00 -1.95
CA ILE A 71 -8.23 1.08 -1.45
C ILE A 71 -9.66 1.52 -1.82
N GLU A 72 -9.89 2.79 -2.13
CA GLU A 72 -11.18 3.31 -2.58
C GLU A 72 -11.67 2.69 -3.91
N ILE A 73 -10.75 2.16 -4.74
CA ILE A 73 -11.07 1.40 -5.96
C ILE A 73 -10.53 -0.04 -5.90
N GLY A 74 -10.02 -0.46 -4.74
CA GLY A 74 -9.38 -1.76 -4.55
C GLY A 74 -8.13 -1.96 -5.42
N ALA A 75 -7.28 -0.94 -5.53
CA ALA A 75 -6.10 -0.99 -6.37
C ALA A 75 -4.80 -0.63 -5.64
N GLU A 76 -3.70 -1.12 -6.19
CA GLU A 76 -2.35 -0.71 -5.85
C GLU A 76 -1.65 -0.22 -7.11
N ASN A 77 -0.84 0.82 -6.96
CA ASN A 77 0.04 1.39 -7.99
C ASN A 77 -0.72 2.11 -9.13
N PHE A 78 -1.90 2.67 -8.82
CA PHE A 78 -2.81 3.28 -9.81
C PHE A 78 -2.55 4.78 -10.06
N LEU A 79 -2.46 5.59 -9.01
CA LEU A 79 -2.26 7.04 -9.10
C LEU A 79 -0.80 7.42 -9.18
N ASN A 80 0.06 6.73 -8.43
CA ASN A 80 1.50 6.98 -8.42
C ASN A 80 2.30 5.68 -8.45
N PRO A 81 3.50 5.70 -9.05
CA PRO A 81 4.37 4.55 -9.05
C PRO A 81 4.89 4.22 -7.64
N CYS A 82 4.33 3.20 -6.99
CA CYS A 82 4.81 2.63 -5.74
C CYS A 82 5.52 1.29 -5.99
N TYR A 83 6.83 1.27 -5.74
CA TYR A 83 7.73 0.11 -5.86
C TYR A 83 7.44 -0.83 -7.06
N GLN A 84 7.60 -0.27 -8.28
CA GLN A 84 7.29 -0.93 -9.56
C GLN A 84 7.81 -2.37 -9.71
N PRO A 85 9.04 -2.74 -9.25
CA PRO A 85 9.54 -4.08 -9.45
C PRO A 85 8.65 -5.17 -8.83
N ASN A 86 8.17 -4.97 -7.59
CA ASN A 86 7.29 -5.93 -6.93
C ASN A 86 5.95 -6.04 -7.64
N ILE A 87 5.34 -4.89 -8.00
CA ILE A 87 4.02 -4.89 -8.64
C ILE A 87 4.09 -5.49 -10.05
N LYS A 88 5.15 -5.20 -10.81
CA LYS A 88 5.38 -5.83 -12.11
C LYS A 88 5.58 -7.33 -11.98
N LYS A 89 6.37 -7.78 -10.99
CA LYS A 89 6.57 -9.20 -10.71
C LYS A 89 5.24 -9.89 -10.34
N PHE A 90 4.46 -9.29 -9.44
CA PHE A 90 3.16 -9.80 -9.04
C PHE A 90 2.13 -9.80 -10.19
N ALA A 91 2.16 -8.80 -11.06
CA ALA A 91 1.31 -8.74 -12.25
C ALA A 91 1.55 -9.94 -13.18
N HIS A 92 2.80 -10.35 -13.34
CA HIS A 92 3.17 -11.46 -14.22
C HIS A 92 3.27 -12.83 -13.51
N SER A 93 3.09 -12.88 -12.19
CA SER A 93 3.10 -14.14 -11.44
C SER A 93 1.73 -14.80 -11.42
N LYS A 94 1.68 -16.08 -11.00
CA LYS A 94 0.43 -16.78 -10.72
C LYS A 94 -0.10 -16.51 -9.30
N ASP A 95 0.51 -15.61 -8.53
CA ASP A 95 0.09 -15.31 -7.16
C ASP A 95 -1.29 -14.66 -7.13
N LYS A 96 -2.15 -15.10 -6.23
CA LYS A 96 -3.52 -14.60 -6.10
C LYS A 96 -3.65 -13.40 -5.18
N TYR A 97 -2.82 -13.32 -4.14
CA TYR A 97 -3.00 -12.33 -3.07
C TYR A 97 -1.86 -11.32 -3.00
N LEU A 98 -2.20 -10.03 -3.00
CA LEU A 98 -1.29 -8.96 -2.61
C LEU A 98 -1.57 -8.57 -1.16
N PHE A 99 -0.73 -9.03 -0.24
CA PHE A 99 -0.86 -8.77 1.19
C PHE A 99 -0.32 -7.39 1.55
N LEU A 100 -1.16 -6.57 2.17
CA LEU A 100 -0.85 -5.18 2.50
C LEU A 100 -0.18 -5.13 3.87
N ILE A 101 1.03 -4.58 3.92
CA ILE A 101 1.83 -4.45 5.14
C ILE A 101 2.04 -2.97 5.47
N THR A 102 1.97 -2.65 6.76
CA THR A 102 2.37 -1.32 7.23
C THR A 102 2.93 -1.36 8.65
N THR A 103 3.64 -0.31 9.03
CA THR A 103 4.04 -0.06 10.42
C THR A 103 3.00 0.83 11.07
N CYS A 104 2.45 0.44 12.22
CA CYS A 104 1.53 1.32 12.96
C CYS A 104 2.28 2.58 13.43
N ARG A 105 1.95 3.74 12.85
CA ARG A 105 2.55 5.03 13.22
C ARG A 105 1.73 5.84 14.21
N ASN A 106 0.51 5.41 14.52
CA ASN A 106 -0.29 6.04 15.57
C ASN A 106 0.26 5.67 16.94
N LYS A 107 0.55 6.68 17.77
CA LYS A 107 1.24 6.48 19.06
C LYS A 107 0.40 5.65 20.04
N GLU A 108 -0.86 6.02 20.22
CA GLU A 108 -1.77 5.36 21.17
C GLU A 108 -1.96 3.88 20.83
N ILE A 109 -2.18 3.56 19.56
CA ILE A 109 -2.31 2.17 19.13
C ILE A 109 -0.97 1.43 19.25
N ASN A 110 0.13 2.06 18.83
CA ASN A 110 1.43 1.39 18.86
C ASN A 110 1.88 1.05 20.29
N GLU A 111 1.50 1.85 21.29
CA GLU A 111 1.76 1.56 22.71
C GLU A 111 1.13 0.22 23.16
N VAL A 112 -0.04 -0.15 22.64
CA VAL A 112 -0.71 -1.43 22.91
C VAL A 112 0.14 -2.61 22.41
N PHE A 113 0.83 -2.45 21.28
CA PHE A 113 1.69 -3.48 20.68
C PHE A 113 3.13 -3.45 21.22
N GLY A 114 3.40 -2.65 22.25
CA GLY A 114 4.68 -2.54 22.94
C GLY A 114 5.55 -1.38 22.47
N LYS A 115 6.61 -1.08 23.25
CA LYS A 115 7.48 0.10 23.06
C LYS A 115 8.31 0.12 21.76
N ASN A 116 8.22 -0.92 20.93
CA ASN A 116 8.99 -1.01 19.69
C ASN A 116 8.29 -0.28 18.55
N LYS A 117 8.85 0.84 18.11
CA LYS A 117 8.35 1.71 17.03
C LYS A 117 8.38 1.09 15.62
N THR A 118 8.66 -0.20 15.51
CA THR A 118 9.03 -0.90 14.27
C THR A 118 8.17 -2.13 14.00
N ASN A 119 7.06 -2.33 14.72
CA ASN A 119 6.19 -3.48 14.48
C ASN A 119 5.47 -3.30 13.14
N GLN A 120 5.72 -4.24 12.24
CA GLN A 120 5.05 -4.33 10.94
C GLN A 120 3.91 -5.33 11.02
N PHE A 121 2.81 -4.99 10.37
CA PHE A 121 1.57 -5.75 10.42
C PHE A 121 1.04 -6.01 9.02
N ILE A 122 0.60 -7.24 8.77
CA ILE A 122 -0.30 -7.52 7.64
C ILE A 122 -1.69 -7.06 8.07
N VAL A 123 -2.22 -6.06 7.37
CA VAL A 123 -3.47 -5.37 7.73
C VAL A 123 -4.61 -5.66 6.76
N GLY A 124 -4.34 -6.42 5.70
CA GLY A 124 -5.32 -6.69 4.66
C GLY A 124 -4.69 -7.30 3.43
N TYR A 125 -5.49 -7.47 2.39
CA TYR A 125 -5.06 -8.00 1.11
C TYR A 125 -5.97 -7.57 -0.04
N ILE A 126 -5.41 -7.61 -1.25
CA ILE A 126 -6.12 -7.46 -2.53
C ILE A 126 -6.08 -8.82 -3.24
N ILE A 127 -7.25 -9.34 -3.61
CA ILE A 127 -7.38 -10.52 -4.47
C ILE A 127 -7.20 -10.07 -5.91
N LYS A 128 -6.11 -10.50 -6.57
CA LYS A 128 -5.80 -10.13 -7.95
C LYS A 128 -6.90 -10.63 -8.88
N ASN A 129 -7.65 -9.72 -9.50
CA ASN A 129 -8.64 -10.06 -10.53
C ASN A 129 -8.47 -9.26 -11.82
N ARG A 130 -7.76 -8.12 -11.78
CA ARG A 130 -7.48 -7.27 -12.94
C ARG A 130 -6.04 -6.76 -12.88
N ILE A 131 -5.42 -6.66 -14.05
CA ILE A 131 -4.10 -6.07 -14.22
C ILE A 131 -4.22 -4.97 -15.27
N LEU A 132 -3.83 -3.75 -14.89
CA LEU A 132 -3.93 -2.58 -15.74
C LEU A 132 -2.53 -2.09 -16.07
N LYS A 133 -2.18 -2.03 -17.35
CA LYS A 133 -0.96 -1.37 -17.83
C LYS A 133 -1.28 0.11 -18.03
N ILE A 134 -0.80 0.95 -17.11
CA ILE A 134 -1.09 2.39 -17.12
C ILE A 134 -0.16 3.12 -18.11
N ASP A 135 1.10 2.70 -18.18
CA ASP A 135 2.09 3.19 -19.14
C ASP A 135 3.10 2.07 -19.45
N GLU A 136 4.14 2.35 -20.23
CA GLU A 136 5.16 1.36 -20.62
C GLU A 136 5.84 0.66 -19.44
N LYS A 137 5.94 1.35 -18.29
CA LYS A 137 6.73 0.91 -17.14
C LYS A 137 5.87 0.57 -15.92
N ARG A 138 4.59 0.95 -15.92
CA ARG A 138 3.72 0.85 -14.75
C ARG A 138 2.54 -0.08 -14.94
N TYR A 139 2.47 -1.04 -14.02
CA TYR A 139 1.34 -1.95 -13.87
C TYR A 139 0.59 -1.63 -12.59
N CYS A 140 -0.72 -1.64 -12.65
CA CYS A 140 -1.62 -1.52 -11.51
C CYS A 140 -2.33 -2.85 -11.31
N ILE A 141 -2.46 -3.23 -10.05
CA ILE A 141 -3.19 -4.43 -9.63
C ILE A 141 -4.50 -3.96 -9.04
N LYS A 142 -5.59 -4.62 -9.43
CA LYS A 142 -6.91 -4.31 -8.92
C LYS A 142 -7.64 -5.59 -8.55
N GLY A 143 -8.51 -5.48 -7.54
CA GLY A 143 -9.50 -6.49 -7.22
C GLY A 143 -10.13 -6.33 -5.84
N GLN A 144 -10.79 -7.40 -5.40
CA GLN A 144 -11.53 -7.35 -4.13
C GLN A 144 -10.55 -7.12 -2.99
N THR A 145 -10.82 -6.10 -2.18
CA THR A 145 -9.92 -5.63 -1.14
C THR A 145 -10.55 -5.83 0.24
N PHE A 146 -9.74 -6.32 1.17
CA PHE A 146 -10.11 -6.55 2.55
C PHE A 146 -9.10 -5.83 3.44
N ILE A 147 -9.59 -5.02 4.39
CA ILE A 147 -8.76 -4.32 5.37
C ILE A 147 -9.32 -4.63 6.75
N TYR A 148 -8.43 -4.88 7.71
CA TYR A 148 -8.75 -5.24 9.08
C TYR A 148 -8.12 -4.25 10.05
N SER A 149 -8.63 -4.17 11.28
CA SER A 149 -8.08 -3.26 12.29
C SER A 149 -6.65 -3.69 12.68
N PHE A 150 -5.87 -2.78 13.28
CA PHE A 150 -4.58 -3.18 13.85
C PHE A 150 -4.71 -4.27 14.92
N HIS A 151 -5.82 -4.28 15.68
CA HIS A 151 -6.08 -5.29 16.73
C HIS A 151 -6.34 -6.68 16.14
N ASP A 152 -6.86 -6.74 14.91
CA ASP A 152 -7.07 -7.99 14.18
C ASP A 152 -5.92 -8.30 13.21
N SER A 153 -4.87 -7.48 13.16
CA SER A 153 -3.78 -7.63 12.20
C SER A 153 -2.81 -8.74 12.61
N ILE A 154 -2.00 -9.20 11.65
CA ILE A 154 -0.98 -10.22 11.91
C ILE A 154 0.37 -9.54 12.02
N SER A 155 1.05 -9.71 13.15
CA SER A 155 2.45 -9.30 13.30
C SER A 155 3.32 -10.04 12.29
N VAL A 156 4.02 -9.29 11.44
CA VAL A 156 4.94 -9.85 10.44
C VAL A 156 6.04 -10.67 11.11
N LYS A 157 6.48 -10.26 12.30
CA LYS A 157 7.47 -11.00 13.08
C LYS A 157 6.98 -12.39 13.49
N ASP A 158 5.69 -12.55 13.71
CA ASP A 158 5.10 -13.81 14.16
C ASP A 158 5.01 -14.79 12.98
N LEU A 159 4.79 -14.27 11.77
CA LEU A 159 4.70 -15.09 10.56
C LEU A 159 6.05 -15.42 9.91
N PHE A 160 7.03 -14.50 9.97
CA PHE A 160 8.32 -14.64 9.29
C PHE A 160 9.53 -14.73 10.24
N GLY A 161 9.31 -14.67 11.55
CA GLY A 161 10.35 -14.75 12.57
C GLY A 161 11.07 -13.43 12.90
N LYS A 162 11.86 -13.44 13.98
CA LYS A 162 12.53 -12.25 14.56
C LYS A 162 13.50 -11.52 13.63
N ASN A 163 14.03 -12.20 12.61
CA ASN A 163 15.02 -11.63 11.69
C ASN A 163 14.38 -10.83 10.55
N PHE A 164 13.07 -11.00 10.32
CA PHE A 164 12.36 -10.31 9.25
C PHE A 164 12.06 -8.83 9.61
N ALA A 165 11.83 -8.54 10.89
CA ALA A 165 11.39 -7.21 11.37
C ALA A 165 12.53 -6.20 11.66
N GLN A 166 13.81 -6.57 11.50
CA GLN A 166 14.95 -5.75 12.00
C GLN A 166 15.48 -4.68 11.02
N SER A 167 14.78 -4.38 9.92
CA SER A 167 15.28 -3.47 8.88
C SER A 167 15.29 -1.98 9.24
N GLU A 168 14.63 -1.52 10.31
CA GLU A 168 14.58 -0.07 10.63
C GLU A 168 15.77 0.42 11.48
N ASN A 169 16.53 -0.44 12.16
CA ASN A 169 17.46 0.00 13.23
C ASN A 169 18.95 0.13 12.85
N LYS A 170 19.37 -0.11 11.60
CA LYS A 170 20.81 -0.08 11.25
C LYS A 170 21.16 0.66 9.96
N GLY A 171 20.50 1.77 9.63
CA GLY A 171 20.95 2.69 8.55
C GLY A 171 21.20 2.06 7.17
N LYS A 172 20.77 0.81 6.98
CA LYS A 172 20.95 -0.01 5.79
C LYS A 172 19.54 -0.43 5.40
N ASN A 173 19.00 0.38 4.49
CA ASN A 173 17.88 0.17 3.58
C ASN A 173 17.03 -1.09 3.82
N LEU A 174 15.72 -0.89 4.04
CA LEU A 174 14.50 -1.57 3.53
C LEU A 174 14.63 -2.79 2.56
N SER A 175 15.71 -3.55 2.63
CA SER A 175 16.11 -4.58 1.67
C SER A 175 15.46 -5.91 1.96
N LEU A 176 14.93 -6.11 3.17
CA LEU A 176 14.33 -7.37 3.63
C LEU A 176 12.88 -7.57 3.14
N MET A 177 12.20 -6.52 2.66
CA MET A 177 10.83 -6.63 2.14
C MET A 177 10.76 -6.72 0.60
N ARG A 178 11.92 -6.82 -0.06
CA ARG A 178 12.00 -7.00 -1.51
C ARG A 178 11.71 -8.47 -1.81
N ASP A 179 10.77 -8.75 -2.71
CA ASP A 179 10.51 -10.10 -3.22
C ASP A 179 10.04 -11.17 -2.23
N VAL A 180 9.42 -10.78 -1.10
CA VAL A 180 8.91 -11.78 -0.15
C VAL A 180 7.64 -12.40 -0.70
N PHE A 181 7.83 -13.60 -1.24
CA PHE A 181 6.79 -14.53 -1.63
C PHE A 181 6.20 -15.18 -0.39
N ILE A 182 4.88 -15.32 -0.39
CA ILE A 182 4.11 -16.01 0.63
C ILE A 182 3.62 -17.31 0.00
N ASP A 183 4.18 -18.41 0.48
CA ASP A 183 3.80 -19.76 0.05
C ASP A 183 2.35 -20.10 0.42
N ASN A 184 1.91 -21.28 -0.03
CA ASN A 184 0.55 -21.72 0.14
C ASN A 184 0.15 -21.87 1.62
N GLN A 185 1.07 -22.40 2.45
CA GLN A 185 0.82 -22.59 3.87
C GLN A 185 0.62 -21.25 4.57
N LYS A 186 1.57 -20.32 4.42
CA LYS A 186 1.46 -18.98 5.03
C LYS A 186 0.26 -18.20 4.49
N THR A 187 -0.06 -18.35 3.21
CA THR A 187 -1.26 -17.76 2.61
C THR A 187 -2.50 -18.29 3.30
N SER A 188 -2.61 -19.61 3.47
CA SER A 188 -3.70 -20.25 4.20
C SER A 188 -3.81 -19.73 5.64
N ASP A 189 -2.69 -19.66 6.36
CA ASP A 189 -2.64 -19.17 7.75
C ASP A 189 -3.16 -17.73 7.86
N ILE A 190 -2.75 -16.85 6.94
CA ILE A 190 -3.23 -15.45 6.88
C ILE A 190 -4.75 -15.41 6.60
N LEU A 191 -5.21 -16.18 5.62
CA LEU A 191 -6.63 -16.18 5.24
C LEU A 191 -7.52 -16.74 6.35
N ILE A 192 -7.08 -17.81 7.02
CA ILE A 192 -7.78 -18.40 8.18
C ILE A 192 -7.87 -17.38 9.33
N HIS A 193 -6.78 -16.68 9.63
CA HIS A 193 -6.76 -15.66 10.68
C HIS A 193 -7.80 -14.56 10.43
N PHE A 194 -7.96 -14.13 9.18
CA PHE A 194 -8.90 -13.06 8.80
C PHE A 194 -10.33 -13.53 8.55
N LYS A 195 -10.58 -14.82 8.34
CA LYS A 195 -11.88 -15.38 7.90
C LYS A 195 -13.08 -14.89 8.70
N ASN A 196 -12.94 -14.74 10.02
CA ASN A 196 -14.02 -14.33 10.92
C ASN A 196 -13.85 -12.90 11.46
N ARG A 197 -12.96 -12.11 10.88
CA ARG A 197 -12.70 -10.73 11.28
C ARG A 197 -13.55 -9.78 10.46
N THR A 198 -13.86 -8.61 11.02
CA THR A 198 -14.69 -7.62 10.34
C THR A 198 -13.86 -6.87 9.31
N ASN A 199 -14.27 -6.91 8.03
CA ASN A 199 -13.69 -6.05 7.00
C ASN A 199 -14.09 -4.59 7.25
N ILE A 200 -13.13 -3.74 7.60
CA ILE A 200 -13.30 -2.33 7.93
C ILE A 200 -13.05 -1.38 6.76
N LEU A 201 -12.97 -1.88 5.52
CA LEU A 201 -12.67 -1.08 4.32
C LEU A 201 -13.50 0.21 4.23
N LYS A 202 -14.82 0.16 4.46
CA LYS A 202 -15.68 1.36 4.41
C LYS A 202 -15.27 2.41 5.46
N LYS A 203 -14.88 1.99 6.68
CA LYS A 203 -14.39 2.91 7.72
C LYS A 203 -13.07 3.55 7.31
N CYS A 204 -12.14 2.76 6.75
CA CYS A 204 -10.87 3.25 6.23
C CYS A 204 -11.07 4.30 5.13
N ILE A 205 -12.03 4.10 4.23
CA ILE A 205 -12.33 5.06 3.15
C ILE A 205 -12.89 6.37 3.73
N LYS A 206 -13.80 6.31 4.71
CA LYS A 206 -14.32 7.51 5.39
C LYS A 206 -13.20 8.31 6.05
N GLU A 207 -12.31 7.65 6.80
CA GLU A 207 -11.15 8.28 7.41
C GLU A 207 -10.25 8.96 6.35
N ILE A 208 -9.98 8.29 5.22
CA ILE A 208 -9.22 8.89 4.12
C ILE A 208 -9.92 10.15 3.58
N ILE A 209 -11.25 10.14 3.44
CA ILE A 209 -12.01 11.33 3.00
C ILE A 209 -11.84 12.48 3.99
N GLU A 210 -12.02 12.22 5.27
CA GLU A 210 -11.91 13.21 6.35
C GLU A 210 -10.49 13.79 6.45
N LEU A 211 -9.45 12.96 6.32
CA LEU A 211 -8.06 13.44 6.30
C LEU A 211 -7.78 14.25 5.03
N ASP A 212 -8.25 13.81 3.87
CA ASP A 212 -7.99 14.50 2.60
C ASP A 212 -8.71 15.87 2.52
N GLN A 213 -9.75 16.10 3.31
CA GLN A 213 -10.37 17.41 3.47
C GLN A 213 -9.44 18.42 4.16
N ARG A 214 -8.56 17.96 5.04
CA ARG A 214 -7.58 18.79 5.76
C ARG A 214 -6.40 19.21 4.87
N ASN A 215 -6.16 18.48 3.78
CA ASN A 215 -5.15 18.85 2.80
C ASN A 215 -5.59 20.08 1.97
N PRO A 216 -4.67 21.02 1.67
CA PRO A 216 -4.89 22.04 0.65
C PRO A 216 -5.35 21.43 -0.69
N ASN A 217 -6.11 22.19 -1.48
CA ASN A 217 -6.71 21.69 -2.72
C ASN A 217 -5.68 21.05 -3.66
N ASP A 218 -4.52 21.67 -3.87
CA ASP A 218 -3.45 21.15 -4.74
C ASP A 218 -2.73 19.90 -4.17
N LYS A 219 -2.93 19.61 -2.88
CA LYS A 219 -2.33 18.47 -2.16
C LYS A 219 -3.29 17.31 -1.91
N LYS A 220 -4.55 17.42 -2.35
CA LYS A 220 -5.52 16.32 -2.20
C LYS A 220 -5.03 15.06 -2.91
N THR A 221 -5.11 13.94 -2.21
CA THR A 221 -4.70 12.62 -2.73
C THR A 221 -5.65 12.13 -3.82
N CYS A 222 -6.91 12.56 -3.79
CA CYS A 222 -7.86 12.33 -4.88
C CYS A 222 -7.64 13.28 -6.06
N ARG A 223 -7.48 12.75 -7.28
CA ARG A 223 -7.37 13.54 -8.51
C ARG A 223 -8.62 14.37 -8.82
N VAL A 224 -9.81 13.80 -8.60
CA VAL A 224 -11.08 14.49 -8.86
C VAL A 224 -11.24 15.72 -7.96
N LEU A 225 -10.84 15.62 -6.70
CA LEU A 225 -10.86 16.77 -5.78
C LEU A 225 -9.83 17.86 -6.15
N ARG A 226 -8.85 17.53 -7.01
CA ARG A 226 -7.91 18.49 -7.63
C ARG A 226 -8.42 19.07 -8.95
N GLY A 227 -9.66 18.78 -9.35
CA GLY A 227 -10.23 19.20 -10.63
C GLY A 227 -9.74 18.39 -11.84
N LEU A 228 -9.17 17.20 -11.61
CA LEU A 228 -8.65 16.32 -12.68
C LEU A 228 -9.59 15.15 -12.94
N GLU A 229 -9.59 14.63 -14.16
CA GLU A 229 -10.33 13.40 -14.51
C GLU A 229 -9.73 12.14 -13.86
N CYS A 230 -10.59 11.13 -13.64
CA CYS A 230 -10.22 9.83 -13.12
C CYS A 230 -11.10 8.74 -13.74
N ASP A 231 -10.49 7.80 -14.47
CA ASP A 231 -11.19 6.72 -15.20
C ASP A 231 -12.01 5.79 -14.29
N PHE A 232 -11.67 5.74 -12.99
CA PHE A 232 -12.34 4.88 -12.00
C PHE A 232 -13.28 5.65 -11.07
N LYS A 233 -13.67 6.89 -11.41
CA LYS A 233 -14.57 7.70 -10.57
C LYS A 233 -15.86 6.95 -10.22
N GLU A 234 -16.52 6.35 -11.20
CA GLU A 234 -17.81 5.64 -11.01
C GLU A 234 -17.66 4.35 -10.19
N GLU A 235 -16.47 3.73 -10.23
CA GLU A 235 -16.16 2.56 -9.41
C GLU A 235 -15.77 2.94 -7.98
N CYS A 236 -15.27 4.16 -7.76
CA CYS A 236 -14.68 4.62 -6.51
C CYS A 236 -15.70 4.68 -5.37
N MET A 237 -15.41 3.93 -4.31
CA MET A 237 -16.22 3.85 -3.09
C MET A 237 -16.25 5.16 -2.31
N ARG A 238 -15.33 6.10 -2.57
CA ARG A 238 -15.36 7.45 -1.98
C ARG A 238 -16.70 8.16 -2.22
N TRP A 239 -17.37 7.89 -3.33
CA TRP A 239 -18.66 8.50 -3.69
C TRP A 239 -19.87 7.70 -3.22
N LYS A 240 -19.66 6.62 -2.46
CA LYS A 240 -20.68 5.65 -2.09
C LYS A 240 -20.79 5.44 -0.57
N VAL A 241 -19.97 6.11 0.24
CA VAL A 241 -19.85 5.89 1.70
C VAL A 241 -20.13 7.14 2.51
#